data_AF-A0A6P0Z543-F1
#
_entry.id   AF-A0A6P0Z543-F1
#
_cell.length_a   1.000
_cell.length_b   1.000
_cell.length_c   1.000
_cell.angle_alpha   90.00
_cell.angle_beta   90.00
_cell.angle_gamma   90.00
#
_symmetry.space_group_name_H-M   'P 1'
#
loop_
_entity.id
_entity.type
_entity.pdbx_description
1 polymer ?
#
loop_
_entity_poly.entity_id
_entity_poly.type
_entity_poly.pdbx_seq_one_letter_code
_entity_poly.pdbx_strand_id
1 'polypeptide(L)'
;QQVLTGQPLTDGPANPHEILEIFFNLTVEQQGGVYEAALVGLQQAQAFLVNEVQSVYQSQGIDISDKHIEVIVRQMTSKVRVDDGGDTTMLPGELVELRQIETVNDAMAITGGAPAKYTPVLLGITKASLNTDSFISAASFQETTRVLTEAAIEGKSDWLRGLKENVIIGRLIPAGTGYNGYEDTNLADFEPDGANNGNFDYPYEENTEINELDQGDPLEVVLDDRTARNYSLEEEASFGGSASSFETDLNDEVSSSDFESYLTGDSEE
;
A
#
# COMPACT_ATOMS: atom_id res chain seq x y z
N GLN A 1 -26.50 -40.31 -12.99
CA GLN A 1 -26.95 -39.06 -12.36
C GLN A 1 -26.25 -37.93 -13.10
N GLN A 2 -26.97 -36.96 -13.67
CA GLN A 2 -26.32 -35.77 -14.23
C GLN A 2 -25.81 -34.94 -13.05
N VAL A 3 -24.51 -34.66 -13.03
CA VAL A 3 -23.87 -33.87 -11.98
C VAL A 3 -23.71 -32.46 -12.52
N LEU A 4 -24.14 -31.47 -11.74
CA LEU A 4 -23.96 -30.06 -12.09
C LEU A 4 -22.53 -29.63 -11.75
N THR A 5 -21.97 -28.67 -12.49
CA THR A 5 -20.62 -28.18 -12.21
C THR A 5 -20.55 -27.56 -10.81
N GLY A 6 -19.49 -27.89 -10.06
CA GLY A 6 -19.30 -27.43 -8.68
C GLY A 6 -20.11 -28.22 -7.64
N GLN A 7 -20.88 -29.24 -8.05
CA GLN A 7 -21.55 -30.12 -7.11
C GLN A 7 -20.54 -31.05 -6.42
N PRO A 8 -20.55 -31.16 -5.08
CA PRO A 8 -19.65 -32.05 -4.35
C PRO A 8 -19.89 -33.50 -4.79
N LEU A 9 -18.81 -34.16 -5.23
CA LEU A 9 -18.82 -35.58 -5.61
C LEU A 9 -18.59 -36.50 -4.41
N THR A 10 -17.94 -35.97 -3.38
CA THR A 10 -17.60 -36.67 -2.15
C THR A 10 -18.14 -35.90 -0.95
N ASP A 11 -18.48 -36.63 0.11
CA ASP A 11 -18.80 -36.04 1.40
C ASP A 11 -17.50 -35.60 2.09
N GLY A 12 -17.38 -34.31 2.40
CA GLY A 12 -16.15 -33.71 2.93
C GLY A 12 -16.25 -32.18 3.02
N PRO A 13 -15.33 -31.54 3.76
CA PRO A 13 -15.29 -30.08 3.84
C PRO A 13 -14.99 -29.48 2.47
N ALA A 14 -15.76 -28.47 2.08
CA ALA A 14 -15.53 -27.77 0.83
C ALA A 14 -14.25 -26.92 0.90
N ASN A 15 -13.38 -27.08 -0.10
CA ASN A 15 -12.12 -26.35 -0.18
C ASN A 15 -12.30 -25.06 -1.01
N PRO A 16 -12.07 -23.86 -0.44
CA PRO A 16 -12.19 -22.59 -1.18
C PRO A 16 -11.33 -22.49 -2.43
N HIS A 17 -10.15 -23.13 -2.42
CA HIS A 17 -9.25 -23.12 -3.58
C HIS A 17 -9.82 -23.93 -4.75
N GLU A 18 -10.45 -25.07 -4.47
CA GLU A 18 -11.08 -25.91 -5.49
C GLU A 18 -12.31 -25.22 -6.08
N ILE A 19 -13.10 -24.53 -5.24
CA ILE A 19 -14.22 -23.72 -5.70
C ILE A 19 -13.73 -22.69 -6.73
N LEU A 20 -12.69 -21.92 -6.39
CA LEU A 20 -12.11 -20.93 -7.28
C LEU A 20 -11.67 -21.55 -8.62
N GLU A 21 -10.92 -22.65 -8.56
CA GLU A 21 -10.36 -23.31 -9.75
C GLU A 21 -11.45 -23.90 -10.66
N ILE A 22 -12.45 -24.57 -10.09
CA ILE A 22 -13.55 -25.18 -10.85
C ILE A 22 -14.35 -24.11 -11.58
N PHE A 23 -14.75 -23.04 -10.89
CA PHE A 23 -15.55 -21.97 -11.50
C PHE A 23 -14.75 -21.15 -12.51
N PHE A 24 -13.45 -20.92 -12.26
CA PHE A 24 -12.57 -20.29 -13.22
C PHE A 24 -12.48 -21.10 -14.52
N ASN A 25 -12.09 -22.37 -14.44
CA ASN A 25 -11.92 -23.23 -15.61
C ASN A 25 -13.23 -23.40 -16.40
N LEU A 26 -14.35 -23.58 -15.69
CA LEU A 26 -15.67 -23.64 -16.32
C LEU A 26 -15.97 -22.38 -17.13
N THR A 27 -15.73 -21.21 -16.53
CA THR A 27 -16.08 -19.94 -17.16
C THR A 27 -15.16 -19.66 -18.35
N VAL A 28 -13.86 -20.00 -18.25
CA VAL A 28 -12.93 -19.92 -19.39
C VAL A 28 -13.41 -20.78 -20.58
N GLU A 29 -13.95 -21.98 -20.32
CA GLU A 29 -14.49 -22.84 -21.37
C GLU A 29 -15.78 -22.31 -22.01
N GLN A 30 -16.63 -21.64 -21.22
CA GLN A 30 -17.95 -21.15 -21.67
C GLN A 30 -17.91 -19.74 -22.28
N GLN A 31 -17.12 -18.85 -21.70
CA GLN A 31 -17.00 -17.43 -22.01
C GLN A 31 -15.51 -17.15 -22.14
N GLY A 32 -14.98 -17.09 -23.37
CA GLY A 32 -13.53 -17.11 -23.64
C GLY A 32 -12.67 -15.94 -23.12
N GLY A 33 -13.16 -15.13 -22.17
CA GLY A 33 -12.40 -14.07 -21.50
C GLY A 33 -11.82 -14.54 -20.16
N VAL A 34 -10.49 -14.47 -20.03
CA VAL A 34 -9.77 -14.84 -18.80
C VAL A 34 -10.18 -13.96 -17.62
N TYR A 35 -10.37 -12.66 -17.87
CA TYR A 35 -10.77 -11.69 -16.84
C TYR A 35 -12.15 -11.97 -16.25
N GLU A 36 -13.15 -12.16 -17.11
CA GLU A 36 -14.53 -12.46 -16.67
C GLU A 36 -14.55 -13.78 -15.88
N ALA A 37 -13.82 -14.79 -16.35
CA ALA A 37 -13.69 -16.04 -15.64
C ALA A 37 -13.04 -15.88 -14.26
N ALA A 38 -12.01 -15.04 -14.15
CA ALA A 38 -11.38 -14.74 -12.87
C ALA A 38 -12.34 -14.05 -11.91
N LEU A 39 -13.13 -13.08 -12.38
CA LEU A 39 -14.13 -12.40 -11.57
C LEU A 39 -15.21 -13.37 -11.05
N VAL A 40 -15.77 -14.21 -11.92
CA VAL A 40 -16.79 -15.20 -11.53
C VAL A 40 -16.22 -16.20 -10.53
N GLY A 41 -15.02 -16.74 -10.79
CA GLY A 41 -14.35 -17.66 -9.88
C GLY A 41 -14.09 -17.04 -8.49
N LEU A 42 -13.56 -15.82 -8.46
CA LEU A 42 -13.30 -15.08 -7.22
C LEU A 42 -14.60 -14.78 -6.48
N GLN A 43 -15.66 -14.38 -7.18
CA GLN A 43 -16.96 -14.10 -6.57
C GLN A 43 -17.57 -15.33 -5.89
N GLN A 44 -17.46 -16.52 -6.51
CA GLN A 44 -17.93 -17.76 -5.89
C GLN A 44 -17.14 -18.12 -4.64
N ALA A 45 -15.81 -18.01 -4.69
CA ALA A 45 -14.95 -18.25 -3.53
C ALA A 45 -15.21 -17.22 -2.40
N GLN A 46 -15.41 -15.95 -2.75
CA GLN A 46 -15.75 -14.87 -1.81
C GLN A 46 -17.08 -15.14 -1.12
N ALA A 47 -18.13 -15.45 -1.88
CA ALA A 47 -19.46 -15.73 -1.34
C ALA A 47 -19.42 -16.95 -0.40
N PHE A 48 -18.69 -18.00 -0.77
CA PHE A 48 -18.48 -19.15 0.09
C PHE A 48 -17.84 -18.76 1.43
N LEU A 49 -16.74 -17.99 1.40
CA LEU A 49 -16.02 -17.57 2.61
C LEU A 49 -16.87 -16.68 3.51
N VAL A 50 -17.61 -15.73 2.94
CA VAL A 50 -18.50 -14.83 3.70
C VAL A 50 -19.58 -15.64 4.41
N ASN A 51 -20.25 -16.57 3.70
CA ASN A 51 -21.31 -17.38 4.27
C ASN A 51 -20.82 -18.30 5.39
N GLU A 52 -19.66 -18.95 5.22
CA GLU A 52 -19.11 -19.85 6.24
C GLU A 52 -18.71 -19.09 7.52
N VAL A 53 -18.02 -17.95 7.37
CA VAL A 53 -17.64 -17.13 8.53
C VAL A 53 -18.87 -16.58 9.23
N GLN A 54 -19.84 -16.09 8.46
CA GLN A 54 -21.09 -15.53 9.00
C GLN A 54 -21.92 -16.59 9.75
N SER A 55 -22.01 -17.81 9.22
CA SER A 55 -22.69 -18.94 9.88
C SER A 55 -22.12 -19.23 11.27
N VAL A 56 -20.78 -19.17 11.43
CA VAL A 56 -20.12 -19.38 12.72
C VAL A 56 -20.47 -18.27 13.72
N TYR A 57 -20.46 -17.00 13.31
CA TYR A 57 -20.85 -15.89 14.20
C TYR A 57 -22.33 -15.93 14.59
N GLN A 58 -23.21 -16.21 13.62
CA GLN A 58 -24.64 -16.38 13.86
C GLN A 58 -24.92 -17.54 14.81
N SER A 59 -24.20 -18.66 14.70
CA SER A 59 -24.33 -19.81 15.61
C SER A 59 -23.98 -19.46 17.06
N GLN A 60 -23.11 -18.47 17.27
CA GLN A 60 -22.73 -17.94 18.59
C GLN A 60 -23.64 -16.78 19.04
N GLY A 61 -24.64 -16.41 18.24
CA GLY A 61 -25.55 -15.30 18.53
C GLY A 61 -24.91 -13.92 18.40
N ILE A 62 -23.79 -13.80 17.68
CA ILE A 62 -23.09 -12.54 17.45
C ILE A 62 -23.53 -11.98 16.09
N ASP A 63 -24.06 -10.76 16.09
CA ASP A 63 -24.45 -10.05 14.87
C ASP A 63 -23.28 -9.22 14.33
N ILE A 64 -22.85 -9.53 13.11
CA ILE A 64 -21.79 -8.83 12.38
C ILE A 64 -22.29 -8.56 10.97
N SER A 65 -22.08 -7.33 10.49
CA SER A 65 -22.42 -6.97 9.11
C SER A 65 -21.43 -7.60 8.12
N ASP A 66 -21.98 -8.22 7.08
CA ASP A 66 -21.24 -8.90 6.01
C ASP A 66 -20.14 -8.01 5.38
N LYS A 67 -20.38 -6.69 5.30
CA LYS A 67 -19.44 -5.70 4.76
C LYS A 67 -18.05 -5.79 5.39
N HIS A 68 -17.96 -6.13 6.67
CA HIS A 68 -16.67 -6.23 7.37
C HIS A 68 -15.89 -7.46 6.92
N ILE A 69 -16.59 -8.57 6.71
CA ILE A 69 -16.01 -9.82 6.23
C ILE A 69 -15.61 -9.66 4.76
N GLU A 70 -16.49 -9.08 3.93
CA GLU A 70 -16.22 -8.82 2.51
C GLU A 70 -14.95 -7.99 2.29
N VAL A 71 -14.74 -6.94 3.09
CA VAL A 71 -13.52 -6.11 3.00
C VAL A 71 -12.25 -6.93 3.28
N ILE A 72 -12.30 -7.87 4.22
CA ILE A 72 -11.17 -8.76 4.53
C ILE A 72 -10.96 -9.77 3.39
N VAL A 73 -12.03 -10.43 2.94
CA VAL A 73 -11.96 -11.46 1.89
C VAL A 73 -11.51 -10.84 0.56
N ARG A 74 -11.88 -9.59 0.27
CA ARG A 74 -11.36 -8.84 -0.88
C ARG A 74 -9.83 -8.75 -0.87
N GLN A 75 -9.20 -8.57 0.29
CA GLN A 75 -7.73 -8.53 0.37
C GLN A 75 -7.10 -9.90 0.09
N MET A 76 -7.76 -10.98 0.52
CA MET A 76 -7.34 -12.36 0.26
C MET A 76 -7.44 -12.77 -1.23
N THR A 77 -8.23 -12.06 -2.03
CA THR A 77 -8.59 -12.40 -3.42
C THR A 77 -8.13 -11.36 -4.45
N SER A 78 -7.19 -10.49 -4.07
CA SER A 78 -6.74 -9.36 -4.89
C SER A 78 -5.66 -9.70 -5.93
N LYS A 79 -4.97 -10.83 -5.75
CA LYS A 79 -3.80 -11.23 -6.54
C LYS A 79 -4.11 -12.39 -7.49
N VAL A 80 -3.37 -12.43 -8.59
CA VAL A 80 -3.35 -13.53 -9.56
C VAL A 80 -1.93 -14.04 -9.72
N ARG A 81 -1.79 -15.29 -10.14
CA ARG A 81 -0.50 -15.87 -10.51
C ARG A 81 -0.37 -15.89 -12.02
N VAL A 82 0.74 -15.38 -12.52
CA VAL A 82 1.07 -15.43 -13.95
C VAL A 82 1.46 -16.86 -14.32
N ASP A 83 0.80 -17.42 -15.34
CA ASP A 83 1.13 -18.74 -15.88
C ASP A 83 2.06 -18.62 -17.09
N ASP A 84 1.82 -17.63 -17.95
CA ASP A 84 2.62 -17.31 -19.12
C ASP A 84 2.70 -15.79 -19.30
N GLY A 85 3.92 -15.24 -19.37
CA GLY A 85 4.15 -13.80 -19.48
C GLY A 85 3.85 -13.24 -20.88
N GLY A 86 3.74 -14.08 -21.91
CA GLY A 86 3.56 -13.60 -23.29
C GLY A 86 4.69 -12.63 -23.70
N ASP A 87 4.32 -11.49 -24.28
CA ASP A 87 5.25 -10.41 -24.63
C ASP A 87 5.34 -9.31 -23.55
N THR A 88 4.78 -9.55 -22.36
CA THR A 88 4.85 -8.63 -21.22
C THR A 88 6.18 -8.77 -20.47
N THR A 89 6.42 -7.87 -19.51
CA THR A 89 7.57 -7.94 -18.60
C THR A 89 7.37 -8.89 -17.41
N MET A 90 6.20 -9.53 -17.30
CA MET A 90 5.83 -10.36 -16.15
C MET A 90 6.48 -11.74 -16.22
N LEU A 91 6.86 -12.27 -15.05
CA LEU A 91 7.50 -13.58 -14.97
C LEU A 91 6.50 -14.70 -14.62
N PRO A 92 6.61 -15.89 -15.22
CA PRO A 92 5.82 -17.04 -14.81
C PRO A 92 6.00 -17.35 -13.32
N GLY A 93 4.89 -17.52 -12.61
CA GLY A 93 4.84 -17.76 -11.17
C GLY A 93 4.77 -16.50 -10.30
N GLU A 94 4.94 -15.32 -10.88
CA GLU A 94 4.82 -14.04 -10.17
C GLU A 94 3.38 -13.79 -9.69
N LEU A 95 3.23 -13.18 -8.50
CA LEU A 95 1.95 -12.77 -7.94
C LEU A 95 1.71 -11.28 -8.19
N VAL A 96 0.78 -10.97 -9.07
CA VAL A 96 0.47 -9.59 -9.51
C VAL A 96 -0.96 -9.23 -9.10
N GLU A 97 -1.25 -7.95 -8.88
CA GLU A 97 -2.64 -7.52 -8.64
C GLU A 97 -3.49 -7.74 -9.89
N LEU A 98 -4.72 -8.24 -9.72
CA LEU A 98 -5.65 -8.51 -10.82
C LEU A 98 -5.84 -7.27 -11.72
N ARG A 99 -5.95 -6.07 -11.13
CA ARG A 99 -6.11 -4.83 -11.91
C ARG A 99 -4.85 -4.44 -12.67
N GLN A 100 -3.68 -4.70 -12.10
CA GLN A 100 -2.41 -4.34 -12.71
C GLN A 100 -2.14 -5.20 -13.94
N ILE A 101 -2.35 -6.52 -13.85
CA ILE A 101 -2.16 -7.40 -15.01
C ILE A 101 -3.13 -7.09 -16.15
N GLU A 102 -4.37 -6.71 -15.82
CA GLU A 102 -5.35 -6.30 -16.83
C GLU A 102 -4.94 -5.02 -17.54
N THR A 103 -4.47 -4.03 -16.79
CA THR A 103 -3.96 -2.77 -17.38
C THR A 103 -2.79 -3.04 -18.33
N VAL A 104 -1.90 -3.96 -17.97
CA VAL A 104 -0.77 -4.37 -18.82
C VAL A 104 -1.24 -5.13 -20.06
N ASN A 105 -2.20 -6.05 -19.90
CA ASN A 105 -2.76 -6.81 -21.00
C ASN A 105 -3.53 -5.94 -22.00
N ASP A 106 -4.29 -4.97 -21.51
CA ASP A 106 -4.98 -3.97 -22.34
C ASP A 106 -3.97 -3.15 -23.16
N ALA A 107 -2.88 -2.70 -22.52
CA ALA A 107 -1.82 -1.99 -23.21
C ALA A 107 -1.13 -2.86 -24.29
N MET A 108 -0.90 -4.15 -24.01
CA MET A 108 -0.33 -5.08 -24.99
C MET A 108 -1.28 -5.39 -26.15
N ALA A 109 -2.58 -5.51 -25.87
CA ALA A 109 -3.59 -5.72 -26.91
C ALA A 109 -3.62 -4.55 -27.92
N ILE A 110 -3.38 -3.32 -27.46
CA ILE A 110 -3.28 -2.13 -28.32
C ILE A 110 -2.02 -2.16 -29.19
N THR A 111 -0.87 -2.56 -28.63
CA THR A 111 0.39 -2.63 -29.36
C THR A 111 0.50 -3.87 -30.25
N GLY A 112 -0.44 -4.81 -30.14
CA GLY A 112 -0.49 -6.06 -30.92
C GLY A 112 0.41 -7.17 -30.38
N GLY A 113 0.91 -7.05 -29.15
CA GLY A 113 1.68 -8.08 -28.47
C GLY A 113 0.79 -9.17 -27.87
N ALA A 114 1.38 -10.32 -27.54
CA ALA A 114 0.68 -11.40 -26.84
C ALA A 114 0.44 -11.02 -25.36
N PRO A 115 -0.82 -11.03 -24.88
CA PRO A 115 -1.11 -10.73 -23.47
C PRO A 115 -0.64 -11.86 -22.54
N ALA A 116 -0.38 -11.52 -21.29
CA ALA A 116 -0.05 -12.48 -20.25
C ALA A 116 -1.27 -13.30 -19.84
N LYS A 117 -1.06 -14.60 -19.66
CA LYS A 117 -2.06 -15.52 -19.09
C LYS A 117 -1.82 -15.68 -17.61
N TYR A 118 -2.89 -15.74 -16.84
CA TYR A 118 -2.84 -15.85 -15.40
C TYR A 118 -4.02 -16.65 -14.87
N THR A 119 -3.86 -17.14 -13.64
CA THR A 119 -4.89 -17.84 -12.87
C THR A 119 -5.14 -17.08 -11.56
N PRO A 120 -6.39 -16.81 -11.17
CA PRO A 120 -6.68 -16.18 -9.89
C PRO A 120 -6.25 -17.06 -8.72
N VAL A 121 -5.74 -16.45 -7.64
CA VAL A 121 -5.27 -17.18 -6.46
C VAL A 121 -5.88 -16.60 -5.19
N LEU A 122 -6.43 -17.49 -4.36
CA LEU A 122 -6.82 -17.16 -2.99
C LEU A 122 -5.59 -17.23 -2.08
N LEU A 123 -5.30 -16.16 -1.35
CA LEU A 123 -4.21 -16.09 -0.37
C LEU A 123 -4.78 -16.07 1.05
N GLY A 124 -4.12 -16.76 1.98
CA GLY A 124 -4.40 -16.59 3.41
C GLY A 124 -4.02 -15.18 3.89
N ILE A 125 -4.64 -14.71 4.98
CA ILE A 125 -4.47 -13.32 5.49
C ILE A 125 -2.98 -12.97 5.70
N THR A 126 -2.21 -13.87 6.31
CA THR A 126 -0.76 -13.68 6.53
C THR A 126 0.00 -13.55 5.20
N LYS A 127 -0.30 -14.43 4.24
CA LYS A 127 0.37 -14.44 2.94
C LYS A 127 0.00 -13.20 2.10
N ALA A 128 -1.28 -12.80 2.11
CA ALA A 128 -1.73 -11.57 1.48
C ALA A 128 -1.04 -10.34 2.08
N SER A 129 -0.89 -10.30 3.41
CA SER A 129 -0.23 -9.19 4.12
C SER A 129 1.27 -9.10 3.82
N LEU A 130 1.95 -10.23 3.58
CA LEU A 130 3.36 -10.27 3.20
C LEU A 130 3.58 -9.94 1.71
N ASN A 131 2.58 -10.18 0.86
CA ASN A 131 2.63 -9.90 -0.59
C ASN A 131 1.98 -8.55 -0.95
N THR A 132 2.10 -7.57 -0.05
CA THR A 132 1.74 -6.17 -0.34
C THR A 132 2.84 -5.51 -1.16
N ASP A 133 2.51 -4.44 -1.89
CA ASP A 133 3.47 -3.78 -2.78
C ASP A 133 4.54 -3.01 -1.99
N SER A 134 4.18 -2.51 -0.81
CA SER A 134 5.06 -1.80 0.11
C SER A 134 5.91 -2.75 0.94
N PHE A 135 7.23 -2.73 0.72
CA PHE A 135 8.15 -3.55 1.50
C PHE A 135 8.30 -3.03 2.93
N ILE A 136 8.08 -1.73 3.18
CA ILE A 136 8.10 -1.15 4.54
C ILE A 136 6.92 -1.71 5.34
N SER A 137 5.72 -1.70 4.75
CA SER A 137 4.53 -2.29 5.36
C SER A 137 4.67 -3.79 5.55
N ALA A 138 5.19 -4.53 4.57
CA ALA A 138 5.41 -5.97 4.66
C ALA A 138 6.42 -6.32 5.77
N ALA A 139 7.57 -5.65 5.80
CA ALA A 139 8.61 -5.86 6.81
C ALA A 139 8.12 -5.53 8.22
N SER A 140 7.27 -4.50 8.38
CA SER A 140 6.69 -4.16 9.69
C SER A 140 5.75 -5.23 10.25
N PHE A 141 5.24 -6.12 9.41
CA PHE A 141 4.34 -7.20 9.84
C PHE A 141 5.12 -8.40 10.38
N GLN A 142 5.86 -9.10 9.52
CA GLN A 142 6.64 -10.30 9.85
C GLN A 142 7.81 -10.48 8.85
N GLU A 143 8.74 -11.40 9.14
CA GLU A 143 9.82 -11.82 8.23
C GLU A 143 10.73 -10.67 7.74
N THR A 144 10.98 -9.68 8.60
CA THR A 144 11.76 -8.45 8.33
C THR A 144 13.02 -8.69 7.50
N THR A 145 13.89 -9.62 7.90
CA THR A 145 15.15 -9.90 7.21
C THR A 145 14.92 -10.34 5.77
N ARG A 146 13.98 -11.27 5.54
CA ARG A 146 13.70 -11.80 4.19
C ARG A 146 13.17 -10.69 3.29
N VAL A 147 12.17 -9.95 3.76
CA VAL A 147 11.51 -8.88 2.99
C VAL A 147 12.50 -7.78 2.61
N LEU A 148 13.33 -7.33 3.54
CA LEU A 148 14.32 -6.27 3.26
C LEU A 148 15.43 -6.75 2.32
N THR A 149 15.87 -8.01 2.43
CA THR A 149 16.87 -8.56 1.49
C THR A 149 16.34 -8.67 0.07
N GLU A 150 15.09 -9.12 -0.09
CA GLU A 150 14.42 -9.24 -1.39
C GLU A 150 14.24 -7.87 -2.04
N ALA A 151 13.73 -6.88 -1.28
CA ALA A 151 13.59 -5.51 -1.74
C ALA A 151 14.94 -4.87 -2.13
N ALA A 152 16.02 -5.15 -1.40
CA ALA A 152 17.36 -4.64 -1.70
C ALA A 152 17.96 -5.28 -2.97
N ILE A 153 17.72 -6.57 -3.20
CA ILE A 153 18.16 -7.29 -4.41
C ILE A 153 17.40 -6.76 -5.64
N GLU A 154 16.10 -6.54 -5.51
CA GLU A 154 15.25 -6.01 -6.58
C GLU A 154 15.44 -4.50 -6.82
N GLY A 155 16.04 -3.78 -5.87
CA GLY A 155 16.13 -2.32 -5.90
C GLY A 155 14.75 -1.65 -5.78
N LYS A 156 13.83 -2.25 -5.02
CA LYS A 156 12.44 -1.80 -4.91
C LYS A 156 12.34 -0.45 -4.21
N SER A 157 11.48 0.44 -4.72
CA SER A 157 11.19 1.73 -4.12
C SER A 157 9.76 1.77 -3.59
N ASP A 158 9.56 2.38 -2.42
CA ASP A 158 8.26 2.50 -1.75
C ASP A 158 7.68 3.90 -1.96
N TRP A 159 6.45 3.96 -2.48
CA TRP A 159 5.77 5.22 -2.81
C TRP A 159 4.97 5.82 -1.65
N LEU A 160 5.01 5.20 -0.45
CA LEU A 160 4.35 5.71 0.77
C LEU A 160 2.85 5.98 0.57
N ARG A 161 2.15 5.11 -0.15
CA ARG A 161 0.70 5.27 -0.44
C ARG A 161 -0.19 4.65 0.64
N GLY A 162 0.39 3.88 1.55
CA GLY A 162 -0.30 3.15 2.60
C GLY A 162 -0.32 3.89 3.94
N LEU A 163 -1.17 3.42 4.84
CA LEU A 163 -1.30 4.02 6.18
C LEU A 163 -0.04 3.74 7.02
N LYS A 164 0.47 2.51 7.01
CA LYS A 164 1.59 2.10 7.86
C LYS A 164 2.90 2.77 7.48
N GLU A 165 3.20 2.91 6.19
CA GLU A 165 4.42 3.61 5.77
C GLU A 165 4.44 5.05 6.29
N ASN A 166 3.34 5.79 6.11
CA ASN A 166 3.26 7.18 6.54
C ASN A 166 3.37 7.31 8.06
N VAL A 167 2.77 6.39 8.83
CA VAL A 167 2.93 6.35 10.30
C VAL A 167 4.38 6.11 10.70
N ILE A 168 5.09 5.19 10.03
CA ILE A 168 6.50 4.88 10.35
C ILE A 168 7.42 6.06 10.04
N ILE A 169 7.16 6.77 8.93
CA ILE A 169 7.96 7.93 8.51
C ILE A 169 7.57 9.21 9.29
N GLY A 170 6.37 9.27 9.86
CA GLY A 170 5.87 10.45 10.57
C GLY A 170 5.17 11.48 9.67
N ARG A 171 4.67 11.06 8.49
CA ARG A 171 3.84 11.89 7.60
C ARG A 171 2.35 11.69 7.92
N LEU A 172 1.53 12.66 7.53
CA LEU A 172 0.07 12.53 7.60
C LEU A 172 -0.39 11.28 6.84
N ILE A 173 -1.31 10.51 7.41
CA ILE A 173 -1.84 9.32 6.75
C ILE A 173 -2.81 9.69 5.62
N PRO A 174 -2.88 8.91 4.52
CA PRO A 174 -3.81 9.15 3.40
C PRO A 174 -5.24 8.71 3.73
N ALA A 175 -5.75 9.09 4.89
CA ALA A 175 -7.10 8.76 5.36
C ALA A 175 -7.62 9.87 6.29
N GLY A 176 -8.96 10.00 6.35
CA GLY A 176 -9.61 11.02 7.19
C GLY A 176 -9.19 12.44 6.78
N THR A 177 -8.76 13.24 7.75
CA THR A 177 -8.26 14.61 7.60
C THR A 177 -6.98 14.72 6.76
N GLY A 178 -6.18 13.66 6.71
CA GLY A 178 -4.95 13.61 5.91
C GLY A 178 -5.19 13.35 4.41
N TYR A 179 -6.38 12.88 4.01
CA TYR A 179 -6.68 12.55 2.61
C TYR A 179 -6.56 13.76 1.66
N ASN A 180 -7.11 14.91 2.07
CA ASN A 180 -7.13 16.12 1.23
C ASN A 180 -5.72 16.69 0.97
N GLY A 181 -4.74 16.41 1.83
CA GLY A 181 -3.37 16.91 1.65
C GLY A 181 -2.63 16.29 0.47
N TYR A 182 -3.09 15.13 -0.04
CA TYR A 182 -2.45 14.45 -1.18
C TYR A 182 -3.04 14.86 -2.54
N GLU A 183 -4.30 15.32 -2.59
CA GLU A 183 -4.89 15.81 -3.85
C GLU A 183 -4.31 17.17 -4.26
N ASP A 184 -4.06 18.05 -3.30
CA ASP A 184 -3.52 19.39 -3.55
C ASP A 184 -2.11 19.34 -4.14
N THR A 185 -1.28 18.37 -3.74
CA THR A 185 0.09 18.23 -4.27
C THR A 185 0.14 17.83 -5.74
N ASN A 186 -0.85 17.09 -6.25
CA ASN A 186 -0.90 16.73 -7.67
C ASN A 186 -1.40 17.89 -8.57
N LEU A 187 -2.04 18.91 -7.97
CA LEU A 187 -2.51 20.10 -8.68
C LEU A 187 -1.46 21.22 -8.73
N ALA A 188 -0.48 21.21 -7.82
CA ALA A 188 0.57 22.22 -7.75
C ALA A 188 1.67 22.10 -8.83
N ASP A 189 1.75 20.96 -9.53
CA ASP A 189 2.80 20.69 -10.53
C ASP A 189 2.45 21.17 -11.97
N PHE A 190 1.38 21.93 -12.15
CA PHE A 190 1.00 22.54 -13.43
C PHE A 190 1.06 24.08 -13.38
N GLU A 191 2.25 24.65 -13.16
CA GLU A 191 2.50 26.03 -13.62
C GLU A 191 3.23 26.00 -14.98
N PRO A 192 2.57 26.40 -16.09
CA PRO A 192 3.28 26.70 -17.32
C PRO A 192 3.97 28.06 -17.16
N ASP A 193 5.29 28.06 -17.21
CA ASP A 193 6.11 29.28 -17.33
C ASP A 193 5.56 30.19 -18.45
N GLY A 194 4.97 31.35 -18.10
CA GLY A 194 4.49 32.30 -19.10
C GLY A 194 3.62 33.44 -18.56
N ALA A 195 4.25 34.59 -18.33
CA ALA A 195 3.66 35.91 -18.07
C ALA A 195 2.29 36.22 -18.72
N ASN A 196 1.26 36.56 -17.92
CA ASN A 196 0.63 37.89 -17.82
C ASN A 196 -0.78 37.88 -17.20
N ASN A 197 -0.92 38.67 -16.13
CA ASN A 197 -1.98 39.63 -15.84
C ASN A 197 -3.45 39.15 -15.79
N GLY A 198 -3.97 39.01 -14.58
CA GLY A 198 -5.40 38.85 -14.33
C GLY A 198 -5.73 38.73 -12.85
N ASN A 199 -5.92 39.88 -12.21
CA ASN A 199 -6.65 40.11 -10.96
C ASN A 199 -7.50 38.91 -10.47
N PHE A 200 -7.03 38.17 -9.45
CA PHE A 200 -7.84 37.17 -8.76
C PHE A 200 -8.07 37.63 -7.31
N ASP A 201 -9.30 38.05 -7.08
CA ASP A 201 -9.87 38.59 -5.85
C ASP A 201 -10.11 37.44 -4.86
N TYR A 202 -9.40 37.43 -3.73
CA TYR A 202 -9.69 36.50 -2.63
C TYR A 202 -10.82 37.08 -1.77
N PRO A 203 -11.96 36.38 -1.57
CA PRO A 203 -12.92 36.82 -0.60
C PRO A 203 -12.39 36.46 0.80
N TYR A 204 -12.03 37.49 1.57
CA TYR A 204 -11.87 37.38 3.01
C TYR A 204 -13.23 37.01 3.63
N GLU A 205 -13.38 35.77 4.11
CA GLU A 205 -14.40 35.46 5.09
C GLU A 205 -13.90 35.85 6.47
N GLU A 206 -14.51 36.92 6.98
CA GLU A 206 -14.37 37.44 8.32
C GLU A 206 -15.17 36.57 9.30
N ASN A 207 -14.53 36.20 10.40
CA ASN A 207 -15.08 35.72 11.68
C ASN A 207 -15.37 34.22 11.86
N THR A 208 -14.53 33.58 12.69
CA THR A 208 -14.99 33.03 13.98
C THR A 208 -13.84 33.07 14.99
N GLU A 209 -14.00 33.94 15.98
CA GLU A 209 -13.52 33.87 17.37
C GLU A 209 -12.14 33.23 17.62
N ILE A 210 -11.16 34.11 17.83
CA ILE A 210 -9.95 33.83 18.59
C ILE A 210 -10.41 33.48 20.01
N ASN A 211 -10.60 32.19 20.30
CA ASN A 211 -10.70 31.76 21.69
C ASN A 211 -9.36 32.06 22.36
N GLU A 212 -9.46 32.86 23.42
CA GLU A 212 -8.38 33.29 24.28
C GLU A 212 -7.43 32.13 24.59
N LEU A 213 -6.15 32.41 24.37
CA LEU A 213 -5.02 31.54 24.67
C LEU A 213 -5.06 31.14 26.15
N ASP A 214 -5.50 29.92 26.45
CA ASP A 214 -5.20 29.28 27.73
C ASP A 214 -3.69 28.98 27.74
N GLN A 215 -2.94 29.75 28.53
CA GLN A 215 -1.54 29.50 28.84
C GLN A 215 -1.46 28.28 29.77
N GLY A 216 -1.77 27.11 29.24
CA GLY A 216 -1.59 25.81 29.89
C GLY A 216 -0.44 25.05 29.22
N ASP A 217 0.64 24.85 29.98
CA ASP A 217 1.73 23.89 29.77
C ASP A 217 2.36 23.77 28.36
N PRO A 218 3.60 24.26 28.11
CA PRO A 218 4.27 24.16 26.81
C PRO A 218 4.59 22.73 26.35
N LEU A 219 4.24 21.71 27.15
CA LEU A 219 4.41 20.30 26.84
C LEU A 219 3.11 19.59 26.40
N GLU A 220 1.96 20.28 26.39
CA GLU A 220 0.68 19.72 25.96
C GLU A 220 0.04 20.50 24.80
N VAL A 221 0.82 20.73 23.73
CA VAL A 221 0.23 21.04 22.44
C VAL A 221 -0.23 19.72 21.82
N VAL A 222 -1.54 19.47 21.84
CA VAL A 222 -2.12 18.45 20.97
C VAL A 222 -1.90 18.92 19.55
N LEU A 223 -0.85 18.39 18.90
CA LEU A 223 -0.56 18.64 17.50
C LEU A 223 -1.74 18.14 16.66
N ASP A 224 -2.57 19.08 16.21
CA ASP A 224 -3.65 18.80 15.27
C ASP A 224 -3.13 18.87 13.82
N ASP A 225 -3.88 18.27 12.88
CA ASP A 225 -3.44 18.18 11.48
C ASP A 225 -3.25 19.55 10.81
N ARG A 226 -3.91 20.60 11.33
CA ARG A 226 -3.77 21.98 10.85
C ARG A 226 -2.43 22.56 11.28
N THR A 227 -2.05 22.37 12.53
CA THR A 227 -0.76 22.82 13.08
C THR A 227 0.39 22.07 12.41
N ALA A 228 0.25 20.75 12.19
CA ALA A 228 1.27 19.94 11.51
C ALA A 228 1.58 20.40 10.07
N ARG A 229 0.56 20.83 9.31
CA ARG A 229 0.74 21.38 7.95
C ARG A 229 1.55 22.66 7.94
N ASN A 230 1.39 23.51 8.96
CA ASN A 230 2.08 24.80 9.05
C ASN A 230 3.58 24.61 9.35
N TYR A 231 3.94 23.59 10.13
CA TYR A 231 5.33 23.25 10.42
C TYR A 231 6.12 22.83 9.16
N SER A 232 5.51 22.13 8.22
CA SER A 232 6.19 21.72 6.97
C SER A 232 6.48 22.90 6.03
N LEU A 233 5.72 23.99 6.11
CA LEU A 233 5.87 25.17 5.26
C LEU A 233 6.94 26.16 5.77
N GLU A 234 7.19 26.19 7.08
CA GLU A 234 8.17 27.12 7.66
C GLU A 234 9.64 26.69 7.43
N GLU A 235 9.89 25.39 7.20
CA GLU A 235 11.26 24.89 6.97
C GLU A 235 11.80 25.30 5.59
N GLU A 236 10.93 25.38 4.56
CA GLU A 236 11.31 25.86 3.22
C GLU A 236 11.50 27.39 3.16
N ALA A 237 10.83 28.15 4.04
CA ALA A 237 10.92 29.61 4.05
C ALA A 237 12.20 30.16 4.71
N SER A 238 12.98 29.32 5.41
CA SER A 238 14.15 29.79 6.19
C SER A 238 15.49 29.84 5.43
N PHE A 239 15.58 29.27 4.21
CA PHE A 239 16.84 29.23 3.44
C PHE A 239 17.06 30.41 2.46
N GLY A 240 16.26 31.47 2.55
CA GLY A 240 16.35 32.65 1.69
C GLY A 240 16.93 33.88 2.41
N GLY A 241 18.19 33.86 2.85
CA GLY A 241 18.77 34.97 3.62
C GLY A 241 20.28 35.18 3.46
N SER A 242 20.65 35.99 2.45
CA SER A 242 21.89 36.78 2.27
C SER A 242 23.27 36.16 2.52
N ALA A 243 24.06 36.10 1.45
CA ALA A 243 25.52 35.95 1.50
C ALA A 243 26.19 37.15 2.19
N SER A 244 26.88 36.90 3.30
CA SER A 244 27.96 37.76 3.80
C SER A 244 29.08 36.93 4.40
N SER A 245 30.24 37.02 3.73
CA SER A 245 31.61 36.70 4.17
C SER A 245 31.80 36.36 5.66
N PHE A 246 32.26 35.15 5.92
CA PHE A 246 33.00 34.81 7.14
C PHE A 246 34.19 33.91 6.75
N GLU A 247 35.40 34.46 6.85
CA GLU A 247 36.66 33.73 6.68
C GLU A 247 36.78 32.67 7.78
N THR A 248 37.10 31.44 7.41
CA THR A 248 37.48 30.37 8.34
C THR A 248 38.99 30.20 8.31
N ASP A 249 39.66 30.65 9.38
CA ASP A 249 41.01 30.25 9.74
C ASP A 249 41.01 28.74 10.02
N LEU A 250 41.56 27.95 9.10
CA LEU A 250 41.85 26.53 9.31
C LEU A 250 43.31 26.40 9.76
N ASN A 251 43.51 26.32 11.07
CA ASN A 251 44.67 25.68 11.68
C ASN A 251 44.22 25.05 13.00
N ASP A 252 43.88 23.77 12.97
CA ASP A 252 44.23 22.90 14.09
C ASP A 252 44.36 21.46 13.59
N GLU A 253 45.59 20.96 13.65
CA GLU A 253 45.94 19.56 13.48
C GLU A 253 45.40 18.77 14.68
N VAL A 254 44.57 17.75 14.45
CA VAL A 254 44.31 16.74 15.47
C VAL A 254 44.81 15.39 14.97
N SER A 255 45.83 14.91 15.67
CA SER A 255 46.58 13.69 15.44
C SER A 255 45.75 12.42 15.66
N SER A 256 45.99 11.44 14.80
CA SER A 256 45.52 10.06 14.92
C SER A 256 46.17 9.33 16.10
N SER A 257 45.54 9.31 17.27
CA SER A 257 45.99 8.45 18.38
C SER A 257 44.94 8.03 19.41
N ASP A 258 43.65 7.98 19.08
CA ASP A 258 42.60 7.50 20.01
C ASP A 258 41.75 6.36 19.41
N PHE A 259 42.43 5.36 18.84
CA PHE A 259 41.80 4.10 18.41
C PHE A 259 42.57 2.89 18.95
N GLU A 260 42.68 2.77 20.28
CA GLU A 260 43.05 1.50 20.94
C GLU A 260 42.79 1.57 22.45
N SER A 261 41.57 1.25 22.90
CA SER A 261 41.34 0.98 24.35
C SER A 261 40.12 0.10 24.70
N TYR A 262 39.42 -0.52 23.75
CA TYR A 262 38.20 -1.29 24.06
C TYR A 262 38.26 -2.81 23.82
N LEU A 263 39.47 -3.40 23.76
CA LEU A 263 39.62 -4.86 23.65
C LEU A 263 40.69 -5.40 24.60
N THR A 264 40.40 -5.39 25.90
CA THR A 264 40.99 -6.32 26.89
C THR A 264 40.26 -6.16 28.23
N GLY A 265 39.61 -7.23 28.71
CA GLY A 265 39.08 -7.30 30.07
C GLY A 265 37.89 -8.24 30.20
N ASP A 266 38.10 -9.55 30.16
CA ASP A 266 38.13 -10.39 31.37
C ASP A 266 37.84 -11.86 31.05
N SER A 267 38.82 -12.68 31.43
CA SER A 267 38.81 -14.14 31.52
C SER A 267 39.11 -14.52 32.97
N GLU A 268 38.44 -15.56 33.46
CA GLU A 268 38.55 -16.21 34.79
C GLU A 268 37.78 -15.46 35.91
N GLU A 269 36.84 -16.04 36.64
CA GLU A 269 36.70 -17.39 37.24
C GLU A 269 35.32 -18.04 37.02
#